data_AF-A0A538BAC2-F1
#
_entry.id   AF-A0A538BAC2-F1
#
_cell.length_a   1.000
_cell.length_b   1.000
_cell.length_c   1.000
_cell.angle_alpha   90.00
_cell.angle_beta   90.00
_cell.angle_gamma   90.00
#
_symmetry.space_group_name_H-M   'P 1'
#
loop_
_entity.id
_entity.type
_entity.pdbx_description
1 polymer ?
#
loop_
_entity_poly.entity_id
_entity_poly.type
_entity_poly.pdbx_seq_one_letter_code
_entity_poly.pdbx_strand_id
1 'polypeptide(L)'
;MPGPVRSLTLGQARDHVLKRSFAPCGPDLIGLETEWLVVAGDDLTARVPFARVQTATAKAQPLPAESVITYEPGGQLELSGRPVATVGAACEAMHTDTVAVERALAADRLTLVGGPWRPISTPTVLTASA
;
A
#
# COMPACT_ATOMS: atom_id res chain seq x y z
N MET A 1 -25.87 -35.18 -9.10
CA MET A 1 -26.22 -34.31 -7.95
C MET A 1 -25.18 -33.22 -7.90
N PRO A 2 -25.50 -31.93 -8.14
CA PRO A 2 -24.53 -30.87 -7.87
C PRO A 2 -24.18 -30.93 -6.38
N GLY A 3 -22.88 -30.92 -6.06
CA GLY A 3 -22.40 -30.94 -4.68
C GLY A 3 -22.86 -29.69 -3.93
N PRO A 4 -22.87 -29.72 -2.58
CA PRO A 4 -23.27 -28.57 -1.79
C PRO A 4 -22.37 -27.37 -2.12
N VAL A 5 -22.99 -26.24 -2.49
CA VAL A 5 -22.29 -24.97 -2.68
C VAL A 5 -21.71 -24.58 -1.33
N ARG A 6 -20.39 -24.39 -1.24
CA ARG A 6 -19.76 -23.80 -0.05
C ARG A 6 -20.38 -22.42 0.16
N SER A 7 -21.15 -22.27 1.23
CA SER A 7 -21.75 -21.01 1.63
C SER A 7 -21.12 -20.50 2.92
N LEU A 8 -20.90 -19.19 2.97
CA LEU A 8 -20.52 -18.47 4.17
C LEU A 8 -21.78 -17.77 4.68
N THR A 9 -22.19 -18.06 5.91
CA THR A 9 -23.28 -17.34 6.57
C THR A 9 -22.74 -16.07 7.24
N LEU A 10 -23.61 -15.07 7.43
CA LEU A 10 -23.28 -13.89 8.23
C LEU A 10 -22.78 -14.26 9.64
N GLY A 11 -23.36 -15.30 10.25
CA GLY A 11 -22.91 -15.81 11.55
C GLY A 11 -21.47 -16.31 11.51
N GLN A 12 -21.09 -17.08 10.48
CA GLN A 12 -19.72 -17.54 10.31
C GLN A 12 -18.72 -16.40 10.06
N ALA A 13 -19.11 -15.40 9.26
CA ALA A 13 -18.29 -14.20 9.04
C ALA A 13 -18.07 -13.43 10.35
N ARG A 14 -19.15 -13.22 11.12
CA ARG A 14 -19.09 -12.56 12.43
C ARG A 14 -18.21 -13.34 13.41
N ASP A 15 -18.40 -14.65 13.51
CA ASP A 15 -17.61 -15.49 14.42
C ASP A 15 -16.12 -15.48 14.03
N HIS A 16 -15.81 -15.41 12.73
CA HIS A 16 -14.43 -15.28 12.26
C HIS A 16 -13.79 -13.97 12.73
N VAL A 17 -14.46 -12.83 12.51
CA VAL A 17 -13.99 -11.50 12.95
C VAL A 17 -13.82 -11.47 14.47
N LEU A 18 -14.81 -11.95 15.23
CA LEU A 18 -14.74 -12.00 16.69
C LEU A 18 -13.53 -12.81 17.18
N LYS A 19 -13.29 -13.99 16.59
CA LYS A 19 -12.17 -14.86 16.98
C LYS A 19 -10.80 -14.33 16.57
N ARG A 20 -10.70 -13.56 15.49
CA ARG A 20 -9.41 -13.10 14.93
C ARG A 20 -9.03 -11.69 15.40
N SER A 21 -10.00 -10.80 15.56
CA SER A 21 -9.77 -9.37 15.82
C SER A 21 -9.98 -8.99 17.28
N PHE A 22 -10.77 -9.76 18.04
CA PHE A 22 -11.13 -9.43 19.43
C PHE A 22 -10.69 -10.50 20.45
N ALA A 23 -10.04 -11.57 19.99
CA ALA A 23 -9.39 -12.50 20.90
C ALA A 23 -8.14 -11.83 21.49
N PRO A 24 -7.88 -11.96 22.81
CA PRO A 24 -6.65 -11.46 23.40
C PRO A 24 -5.43 -12.01 22.64
N CYS A 25 -4.64 -11.11 22.06
CA CYS A 25 -3.52 -11.48 21.19
C CYS A 25 -2.26 -10.70 21.58
N GLY A 26 -1.58 -11.15 22.64
CA GLY A 26 -0.27 -10.61 23.02
C GLY A 26 -0.31 -9.13 23.47
N PRO A 27 0.83 -8.43 23.42
CA PRO A 27 0.90 -7.01 23.77
C PRO A 27 0.17 -6.13 22.75
N ASP A 28 -0.26 -4.94 23.19
CA ASP A 28 -0.77 -3.91 22.27
C ASP A 28 0.35 -3.47 21.31
N LEU A 29 0.04 -3.48 20.01
CA LEU A 29 0.97 -3.08 18.94
C LEU A 29 0.37 -1.95 18.11
N ILE A 30 1.25 -1.16 17.51
CA ILE A 30 0.94 -0.08 16.59
C ILE A 30 1.28 -0.54 15.17
N GLY A 31 0.27 -0.59 14.30
CA GLY A 31 0.44 -0.65 12.85
C GLY A 31 0.40 0.77 12.27
N LEU A 32 1.24 1.04 11.28
CA LEU A 32 1.28 2.31 10.57
C LEU A 32 1.31 2.03 9.07
N GLU A 33 0.40 2.69 8.35
CA GLU A 33 0.29 2.63 6.89
C GLU A 33 0.36 4.05 6.34
N THR A 34 1.02 4.23 5.19
CA THR A 34 1.10 5.51 4.51
C THR A 34 0.82 5.35 3.02
N GLU A 35 0.01 6.24 2.47
CA GLU A 35 -0.34 6.27 1.05
C GLU A 35 0.26 7.50 0.37
N TRP A 36 0.81 7.30 -0.82
CA TRP A 36 1.56 8.31 -1.56
C TRP A 36 1.15 8.37 -3.03
N LEU A 37 1.18 9.58 -3.58
CA LEU A 37 1.11 9.79 -5.02
C LEU A 37 2.52 9.70 -5.61
N VAL A 38 2.71 8.82 -6.59
CA VAL A 38 3.95 8.79 -7.39
C VAL A 38 3.81 9.69 -8.62
N VAL A 39 4.63 10.72 -8.73
CA VAL A 39 4.61 11.69 -9.85
C VAL A 39 5.95 11.70 -10.58
N ALA A 40 5.98 12.25 -11.79
CA ALA A 40 7.24 12.53 -12.48
C ALA A 40 7.94 13.71 -11.79
N GLY A 41 9.26 13.62 -11.60
CA GLY A 41 10.02 14.66 -10.89
C GLY A 41 10.15 15.99 -11.62
N ASP A 42 9.92 15.99 -12.94
CA ASP A 42 9.97 17.17 -13.82
C ASP A 42 8.58 17.77 -14.11
N ASP A 43 7.50 16.98 -13.97
CA ASP A 43 6.13 17.43 -14.13
C ASP A 43 5.19 16.69 -13.15
N LEU A 44 4.80 17.38 -12.07
CA LEU A 44 3.91 16.83 -11.04
C LEU A 44 2.48 16.58 -11.54
N THR A 45 2.11 17.10 -12.72
CA THR A 45 0.80 16.92 -13.35
C THR A 45 0.75 15.74 -14.32
N ALA A 46 1.92 15.25 -14.76
CA ALA A 46 2.01 14.13 -15.69
C ALA A 46 1.54 12.82 -15.05
N ARG A 47 0.79 12.02 -15.83
CA ARG A 47 0.47 10.64 -15.46
C ARG A 47 1.72 9.77 -15.60
N VAL A 48 2.08 9.07 -14.54
CA VAL A 48 3.13 8.04 -14.57
C VAL A 48 2.48 6.69 -14.90
N PRO A 49 2.94 5.96 -15.94
CA PRO A 49 2.46 4.62 -16.22
C PRO A 49 2.67 3.68 -15.02
N PHE A 50 1.65 2.92 -14.64
CA PHE A 50 1.70 2.05 -13.46
C PHE A 50 2.86 1.04 -13.50
N ALA A 51 3.12 0.42 -14.65
CA ALA A 51 4.25 -0.50 -14.82
C ALA A 51 5.62 0.15 -14.53
N ARG A 52 5.77 1.46 -14.80
CA ARG A 52 6.99 2.21 -14.47
C ARG A 52 7.12 2.39 -12.96
N VAL A 53 6.02 2.68 -12.26
CA VAL A 53 6.00 2.74 -10.79
C VAL A 53 6.41 1.40 -10.21
N GLN A 54 5.77 0.30 -10.64
CA GLN A 54 6.07 -1.05 -10.15
C GLN A 54 7.54 -1.44 -10.37
N THR A 55 8.08 -1.15 -11.56
CA THR A 55 9.48 -1.43 -11.88
C THR A 55 10.43 -0.64 -10.99
N ALA A 56 10.15 0.63 -10.73
CA ALA A 56 10.98 1.48 -9.88
C ALA A 56 10.95 1.02 -8.42
N THR A 57 9.77 0.72 -7.88
CA THR A 57 9.60 0.31 -6.47
C THR A 57 10.13 -1.09 -6.20
N ALA A 58 10.10 -1.99 -7.19
CA ALA A 58 10.70 -3.30 -7.06
C ALA A 58 12.21 -3.24 -6.77
N LYS A 59 12.90 -2.15 -7.17
CA LYS A 59 14.32 -1.93 -6.87
C LYS A 59 14.59 -1.59 -5.40
N ALA A 60 13.56 -1.20 -4.65
CA ALA A 60 13.66 -0.93 -3.21
C ALA A 60 13.52 -2.19 -2.36
N GLN A 61 13.09 -3.31 -2.94
CA GLN A 61 12.82 -4.55 -2.21
C GLN A 61 14.09 -5.40 -2.01
N PRO A 62 14.24 -6.07 -0.85
CA PRO A 62 13.39 -5.98 0.34
C PRO A 62 13.56 -4.64 1.08
N LEU A 63 12.48 -4.13 1.68
CA LEU A 63 12.54 -2.89 2.46
C LEU A 63 13.22 -3.12 3.82
N PRO A 64 14.08 -2.19 4.30
CA PRO A 64 14.88 -2.40 5.51
C PRO A 64 14.09 -2.66 6.80
N ALA A 65 12.92 -2.04 6.96
CA ALA A 65 12.02 -2.21 8.11
C ALA A 65 10.80 -3.08 7.77
N GLU A 66 10.89 -3.85 6.68
CA GLU A 66 9.93 -4.89 6.27
C GLU A 66 8.50 -4.38 5.99
N SER A 67 8.31 -3.11 5.63
CA SER A 67 7.03 -2.67 5.10
C SER A 67 6.70 -3.43 3.80
N VAL A 68 5.42 -3.70 3.60
CA VAL A 68 4.89 -4.27 2.36
C VAL A 68 4.50 -3.11 1.43
N ILE A 69 4.92 -3.19 0.17
CA ILE A 69 4.45 -2.27 -0.87
C ILE A 69 3.18 -2.81 -1.50
N THR A 70 2.12 -2.01 -1.46
CA THR A 70 0.80 -2.26 -2.07
C THR A 70 0.42 -1.07 -2.96
N TYR A 71 -0.65 -1.23 -3.75
CA TYR A 71 -1.14 -0.17 -4.62
C TYR A 71 -2.65 -0.07 -4.56
N GLU A 72 -3.12 1.13 -4.27
CA GLU A 72 -4.55 1.41 -4.14
C GLU A 72 -5.24 1.58 -5.50
N PRO A 73 -6.58 1.43 -5.53
CA PRO A 73 -7.38 1.84 -6.66
C PRO A 73 -7.17 3.33 -6.99
N GLY A 74 -6.46 3.61 -8.07
CA GLY A 74 -6.01 4.96 -8.45
C GLY A 74 -4.50 5.09 -8.66
N GLY A 75 -3.75 4.07 -8.27
CA GLY A 75 -2.30 3.96 -8.50
C GLY A 75 -1.44 4.64 -7.43
N GLN A 76 -2.03 5.00 -6.28
CA GLN A 76 -1.26 5.39 -5.10
C GLN A 76 -0.39 4.21 -4.66
N LEU A 77 0.80 4.53 -4.17
CA LEU A 77 1.69 3.58 -3.54
C LEU A 77 1.41 3.59 -2.04
N GLU A 78 1.17 2.41 -1.48
CA GLU A 78 1.03 2.24 -0.04
C GLU A 78 2.25 1.51 0.53
N LEU A 79 2.66 1.95 1.72
CA LEU A 79 3.56 1.22 2.62
C LEU A 79 2.78 0.77 3.84
N SER A 80 2.64 -0.55 4.02
CA SER A 80 2.05 -1.15 5.22
C SER A 80 3.16 -1.72 6.11
N GLY A 81 3.41 -1.06 7.24
CA GLY A 81 4.51 -1.37 8.16
C GLY A 81 4.23 -2.56 9.08
N ARG A 82 5.30 -3.15 9.64
CA ARG A 82 5.18 -4.20 10.66
C ARG A 82 4.58 -3.62 11.95
N PRO A 83 3.72 -4.38 12.66
CA PRO A 83 3.20 -3.94 13.96
C PRO A 83 4.31 -3.95 15.01
N VAL A 84 4.49 -2.83 15.73
CA VAL A 84 5.56 -2.64 16.72
C VAL A 84 5.03 -2.03 18.03
N ALA A 85 5.81 -2.11 19.10
CA ALA A 85 5.33 -1.80 20.45
C ALA A 85 5.09 -0.31 20.74
N THR A 86 5.62 0.62 19.93
CA THR A 86 5.50 2.06 20.20
C THR A 86 5.27 2.85 18.92
N VAL A 87 4.62 4.01 19.05
CA VAL A 87 4.44 4.97 17.95
C VAL A 87 5.79 5.46 17.41
N GLY A 88 6.76 5.71 18.29
CA GLY A 88 8.10 6.15 17.89
C GLY A 88 8.79 5.12 16.99
N ALA A 89 8.75 3.84 17.39
CA ALA A 89 9.30 2.75 16.59
C ALA A 89 8.56 2.59 15.24
N ALA A 90 7.23 2.76 15.23
CA ALA A 90 6.45 2.68 13.99
C ALA A 90 6.83 3.81 13.02
N CYS A 91 6.97 5.04 13.52
CA CYS A 91 7.40 6.19 12.73
C CYS A 91 8.84 6.02 12.20
N GLU A 92 9.77 5.52 13.01
CA GLU A 92 11.16 5.28 12.59
C GLU A 92 11.27 4.21 11.52
N ALA A 93 10.55 3.09 11.68
CA ALA A 93 10.45 2.04 10.67
C ALA A 93 9.86 2.56 9.36
N MET A 94 8.73 3.26 9.44
CA MET A 94 8.06 3.84 8.28
C MET A 94 8.95 4.87 7.56
N HIS A 95 9.65 5.73 8.32
CA HIS A 95 10.59 6.69 7.75
C HIS A 95 11.73 5.99 7.00
N THR A 96 12.31 4.95 7.61
CA THR A 96 13.39 4.17 7.00
C THR A 96 12.97 3.58 5.65
N ASP A 97 11.78 2.99 5.60
CA ASP A 97 11.26 2.38 4.38
C ASP A 97 10.82 3.41 3.34
N THR A 98 10.24 4.53 3.77
CA THR A 98 9.88 5.64 2.88
C THR A 98 11.14 6.19 2.18
N VAL A 99 12.24 6.40 2.92
CA VAL A 99 13.51 6.87 2.34
C VAL A 99 14.09 5.85 1.34
N ALA A 100 13.97 4.55 1.61
CA ALA A 100 14.40 3.51 0.67
C ALA A 100 13.60 3.57 -0.64
N VAL A 101 12.28 3.75 -0.55
CA VAL A 101 11.40 3.90 -1.71
C VAL A 101 11.69 5.19 -2.48
N GLU A 102 11.85 6.32 -1.80
CA GLU A 102 12.18 7.61 -2.42
C GLU A 102 13.48 7.51 -3.24
N ARG A 103 14.51 6.86 -2.69
CA ARG A 103 15.79 6.65 -3.42
C ARG A 103 15.60 5.80 -4.67
N ALA A 104 14.83 4.73 -4.59
CA ALA A 104 14.56 3.86 -5.74
C ALA A 104 13.77 4.60 -6.83
N LEU A 105 12.76 5.37 -6.45
CA LEU A 105 11.96 6.19 -7.36
C LEU A 105 12.80 7.30 -8.01
N ALA A 106 13.67 7.96 -7.26
CA ALA A 106 14.53 9.02 -7.76
C ALA A 106 15.47 8.55 -8.89
N ALA A 107 15.94 7.29 -8.84
CA ALA A 107 16.74 6.69 -9.91
C ALA A 107 15.99 6.64 -11.26
N ASP A 108 14.66 6.60 -11.22
CA ASP A 108 13.78 6.64 -12.40
C ASP A 108 13.12 8.01 -12.59
N ARG A 109 13.60 9.08 -11.94
CA ARG A 109 13.02 10.45 -11.97
C ARG A 109 11.55 10.48 -11.53
N LEU A 110 11.21 9.71 -10.52
CA LEU A 110 9.92 9.71 -9.85
C LEU A 110 10.07 10.25 -8.43
N THR A 111 9.00 10.83 -7.88
CA THR A 111 8.96 11.30 -6.49
C THR A 111 7.65 10.94 -5.82
N LEU A 112 7.70 10.75 -4.50
CA LEU A 112 6.53 10.64 -3.65
C LEU A 112 5.99 12.04 -3.36
N VAL A 113 4.67 12.17 -3.33
CA VAL A 113 3.96 13.36 -2.87
C VAL A 113 2.87 12.92 -1.90
N GLY A 114 2.92 13.49 -0.69
CA GLY A 114 1.86 13.30 0.31
C GLY A 114 0.67 14.20 0.02
N GLY A 115 -0.53 13.67 0.21
CA GLY A 115 -1.77 14.42 0.09
C GLY A 115 -2.87 13.65 -0.66
N PRO A 116 -4.15 13.94 -0.37
CA PRO A 116 -5.27 13.12 -0.85
C PRO A 116 -5.58 13.31 -2.34
N TRP A 117 -4.90 14.21 -3.06
CA TRP A 117 -5.42 14.72 -4.33
C TRP A 117 -4.33 15.01 -5.38
N ARG A 118 -4.54 14.49 -6.60
CA ARG A 118 -3.85 14.93 -7.82
C ARG A 118 -4.68 16.01 -8.51
N PRO A 119 -4.06 17.07 -9.07
CA PRO A 119 -4.69 17.94 -10.05
C PRO A 119 -5.40 17.13 -11.13
N ILE A 120 -6.67 17.50 -11.35
CA ILE A 120 -7.68 16.80 -12.14
C ILE A 120 -7.06 16.10 -13.35
N SER A 121 -7.09 14.78 -13.32
CA SER A 121 -6.71 13.96 -14.46
C SER A 121 -7.96 13.22 -14.91
N THR A 122 -8.40 13.45 -16.15
CA THR A 122 -9.65 12.88 -16.68
C THR A 122 -9.63 11.36 -16.52
N PRO A 123 -10.63 10.72 -15.87
CA PRO A 123 -10.65 9.28 -15.69
C PRO A 123 -10.48 8.58 -17.04
N THR A 124 -9.48 7.72 -17.15
CA THR A 124 -9.34 6.85 -18.32
C THR A 124 -9.97 5.52 -17.97
N VAL A 125 -11.06 5.18 -18.63
CA VAL A 125 -11.66 3.84 -18.52
C VAL A 125 -10.67 2.86 -19.15
N LEU A 126 -10.09 1.97 -18.34
CA LEU A 126 -9.33 0.84 -18.85
C LEU A 126 -10.33 -0.13 -19.49
N THR A 127 -10.45 -0.10 -20.81
CA THR A 127 -11.16 -1.14 -21.55
C THR A 127 -10.27 -2.37 -21.56
N ALA A 128 -10.74 -3.47 -20.96
CA ALA A 128 -10.10 -4.77 -21.15
C ALA A 128 -10.14 -5.10 -22.64
N SER A 129 -8.97 -5.21 -23.27
CA SER A 129 -8.90 -5.82 -24.60
C SER A 129 -9.21 -7.30 -24.45
N ALA A 130 -10.21 -7.77 -25.21
CA ALA A 130 -10.66 -9.15 -25.25
C ALA A 130 -9.61 -10.09 -25.85
#